data_AF-A0A7Y3DUN7-F1
#
_entry.id   AF-A0A7Y3DUN7-F1
#
_cell.length_a   1.000
_cell.length_b   1.000
_cell.length_c   1.000
_cell.angle_alpha   90.00
_cell.angle_beta   90.00
_cell.angle_gamma   90.00
#
_symmetry.space_group_name_H-M   'P 1'
#
loop_
_entity.id
_entity.type
_entity.pdbx_description
1 polymer ?
#
loop_
_entity_poly.entity_id
_entity_poly.type
_entity_poly.pdbx_seq_one_letter_code
_entity_poly.pdbx_strand_id
1 'polypeptide(L)'
;MNIGLDLTKYRSCLESTSTIRATGRVTNVVGLVVEARGPVSCLGTVCDIYTTKNAQTITAEVSGFKNNNVLLMPLEEIRGIAPGCRVIARQQKAVVPVGPGLLGRVIDGLG
;
A
#
# COMPACT_ATOMS: atom_id res chain seq x y z
N MET A 1 -31.95 6.61 32.39
CA MET A 1 -31.15 7.26 31.33
C MET A 1 -30.62 6.18 30.41
N ASN A 2 -31.22 6.01 29.22
CA ASN A 2 -30.76 5.04 28.25
C ASN A 2 -29.73 5.77 27.36
N ILE A 3 -28.44 5.61 27.67
CA ILE A 3 -27.37 6.13 26.82
C ILE A 3 -27.30 5.21 25.61
N GLY A 4 -28.07 5.55 24.56
CA GLY A 4 -28.01 4.83 23.30
C GLY A 4 -26.64 5.06 22.67
N LEU A 5 -25.85 3.99 22.50
CA LEU A 5 -24.61 4.06 21.73
C LEU A 5 -24.94 4.38 20.27
N ASP A 6 -24.38 5.49 19.76
CA ASP A 6 -24.40 5.78 18.33
C ASP A 6 -23.33 4.95 17.60
N LEU A 7 -23.81 3.99 16.79
CA LEU A 7 -22.97 3.09 16.00
C LEU A 7 -22.91 3.45 14.52
N THR A 8 -23.47 4.60 14.12
CA THR A 8 -23.61 5.00 12.71
C THR A 8 -22.27 4.99 11.97
N LYS A 9 -21.22 5.51 12.60
CA LYS A 9 -19.84 5.49 12.08
C LYS A 9 -19.36 4.09 11.70
N TYR A 10 -19.61 3.09 12.55
CA TYR A 10 -19.14 1.72 12.33
C TYR A 10 -19.96 1.04 11.24
N ARG A 11 -21.26 1.31 11.17
CA ARG A 11 -22.15 0.77 10.14
C ARG A 11 -21.77 1.26 8.75
N SER A 12 -21.52 2.56 8.60
CA SER A 12 -21.03 3.12 7.33
C SER A 12 -19.68 2.53 6.90
N CYS A 13 -18.77 2.29 7.85
CA CYS A 13 -17.50 1.62 7.57
C CYS A 13 -17.73 0.20 7.01
N LEU A 14 -18.60 -0.59 7.65
CA LEU A 14 -18.93 -1.95 7.20
C LEU A 14 -19.60 -1.96 5.81
N GLU A 15 -20.53 -1.04 5.56
CA GLU A 15 -21.22 -0.93 4.26
C GLU A 15 -20.26 -0.56 3.11
N SER A 16 -19.24 0.25 3.39
CA SER A 16 -18.22 0.63 2.40
C SER A 16 -17.06 -0.37 2.25
N THR A 17 -17.03 -1.44 3.05
CA THR A 17 -15.90 -2.37 3.08
C THR A 17 -15.95 -3.38 1.93
N SER A 18 -14.85 -3.50 1.18
CA SER A 18 -14.67 -4.62 0.24
C SER A 18 -14.15 -5.86 0.98
N THR A 19 -14.95 -6.93 1.00
CA THR A 19 -14.56 -8.23 1.58
C THR A 19 -13.64 -9.05 0.67
N ILE A 20 -13.53 -8.65 -0.60
CA ILE A 20 -12.58 -9.23 -1.56
C ILE A 20 -11.38 -8.30 -1.67
N ARG A 21 -10.18 -8.88 -1.57
CA ARG A 21 -8.91 -8.16 -1.77
C ARG A 21 -8.25 -8.63 -3.05
N ALA A 22 -8.25 -7.79 -4.07
CA ALA A 22 -7.48 -8.02 -5.28
C ALA A 22 -5.98 -7.98 -4.96
N THR A 23 -5.21 -8.91 -5.51
CA THR A 23 -3.75 -8.98 -5.33
C THR A 23 -3.07 -9.19 -6.66
N GLY A 24 -1.88 -8.62 -6.81
CA GLY A 24 -0.98 -8.86 -7.93
C GLY A 24 0.21 -9.71 -7.53
N ARG A 25 1.11 -9.91 -8.48
CA ARG A 25 2.40 -10.57 -8.26
C ARG A 25 3.51 -9.89 -9.04
N VAL A 26 4.68 -9.77 -8.41
CA VAL A 26 5.91 -9.32 -9.07
C VAL A 26 6.22 -10.28 -10.21
N THR A 27 6.44 -9.74 -11.40
CA THR A 27 6.84 -10.48 -12.59
C THR A 27 8.30 -10.30 -12.93
N ASN A 28 8.86 -9.13 -12.65
CA ASN A 28 10.25 -8.82 -12.95
C ASN A 28 10.80 -7.73 -12.03
N VAL A 29 12.12 -7.63 -11.92
CA VAL A 29 12.82 -6.55 -11.21
C VAL A 29 13.99 -6.09 -12.07
N VAL A 30 14.05 -4.79 -12.38
CA VAL A 30 15.11 -4.19 -13.19
C VAL A 30 15.65 -2.97 -12.44
N GLY A 31 16.83 -3.12 -11.84
CA GLY A 31 17.39 -2.09 -10.96
C GLY A 31 16.48 -1.82 -9.77
N LEU A 32 16.00 -0.58 -9.64
CA LEU A 32 15.06 -0.17 -8.61
C LEU A 32 13.58 -0.26 -9.03
N VAL A 33 13.30 -0.59 -10.30
CA VAL A 33 11.94 -0.68 -10.82
C VAL A 33 11.45 -2.11 -10.69
N VAL A 34 10.30 -2.28 -10.04
CA VAL A 34 9.63 -3.57 -9.89
C VAL A 34 8.44 -3.61 -10.84
N GLU A 35 8.36 -4.65 -11.66
CA GLU A 35 7.18 -4.89 -12.51
C GLU A 35 6.27 -5.91 -11.85
N ALA A 36 4.96 -5.65 -11.86
CA ALA A 36 3.97 -6.57 -11.33
C ALA A 36 2.76 -6.72 -12.27
N ARG A 37 2.21 -7.94 -12.33
CA ARG A 37 0.89 -8.18 -12.90
C ARG A 37 -0.16 -7.88 -11.84
N GLY A 38 -0.95 -6.84 -12.09
CA GLY A 38 -1.81 -6.25 -11.06
C GLY A 38 -1.02 -5.80 -9.82
N PRO A 39 -1.70 -5.46 -8.71
CA PRO A 39 -3.14 -5.33 -8.57
C PRO A 39 -3.69 -4.16 -9.40
N VAL A 40 -5.02 -4.12 -9.60
CA VAL A 40 -5.69 -2.96 -10.21
C VAL A 40 -5.37 -1.73 -9.36
N SER A 41 -4.77 -0.73 -9.99
CA SER A 41 -4.23 0.46 -9.32
C SER A 41 -4.12 1.61 -10.31
N CYS A 42 -4.01 2.83 -9.79
CA CYS A 42 -3.78 4.06 -10.55
C CYS A 42 -2.36 4.58 -10.27
N LEU A 43 -1.88 5.51 -11.11
CA LEU A 43 -0.63 6.23 -10.83
C LEU A 43 -0.65 6.83 -9.41
N GLY A 44 0.44 6.71 -8.67
CA GLY A 44 0.57 7.17 -7.29
C GLY A 44 -0.12 6.30 -6.24
N THR A 45 -0.70 5.16 -6.63
CA THR A 45 -1.23 4.20 -5.66
C THR A 45 -0.08 3.62 -4.84
N VAL A 46 -0.20 3.65 -3.51
CA VAL A 46 0.75 2.95 -2.64
C VAL A 46 0.38 1.47 -2.58
N CYS A 47 1.38 0.63 -2.77
CA CYS A 47 1.30 -0.82 -2.78
C CYS A 47 2.25 -1.41 -1.74
N ASP A 48 1.84 -2.55 -1.18
CA ASP A 48 2.64 -3.37 -0.29
C ASP A 48 3.12 -4.62 -1.03
N ILE A 49 4.44 -4.81 -1.07
CA ILE A 49 5.08 -6.00 -1.63
C ILE A 49 5.49 -6.92 -0.49
N TYR A 50 4.93 -8.13 -0.48
CA TYR A 50 5.20 -9.14 0.52
C TYR A 50 6.32 -10.07 0.06
N THR A 51 7.47 -10.00 0.72
CA THR A 51 8.62 -10.86 0.45
C THR A 51 8.39 -12.28 1.00
N THR A 52 8.93 -13.28 0.31
CA THR A 52 8.69 -14.70 0.65
C THR A 52 9.56 -15.22 1.79
N LYS A 53 10.76 -14.64 1.98
CA LYS A 53 11.76 -15.19 2.91
C LYS A 53 11.66 -14.63 4.33
N ASN A 54 11.35 -13.34 4.50
CA ASN A 54 11.48 -12.66 5.80
C ASN A 54 10.16 -12.12 6.34
N ALA A 55 9.02 -12.41 5.70
CA ALA A 55 7.72 -11.79 5.98
C ALA A 55 7.75 -10.25 6.01
N GLN A 56 8.80 -9.64 5.45
CA GLN A 56 8.96 -8.20 5.37
C GLN A 56 8.01 -7.67 4.29
N THR A 57 7.34 -6.58 4.65
CA THR A 57 6.52 -5.81 3.72
C THR A 57 7.34 -4.62 3.27
N ILE A 58 7.43 -4.42 1.95
CA ILE A 58 8.12 -3.27 1.36
C ILE A 58 7.07 -2.38 0.72
N THR A 59 7.05 -1.12 1.12
CA THR A 59 6.16 -0.11 0.55
C THR A 59 6.68 0.33 -0.81
N ALA A 60 5.81 0.43 -1.81
CA ALA A 60 6.13 0.91 -3.14
C ALA A 60 5.02 1.78 -3.71
N GLU A 61 5.35 2.70 -4.60
CA GLU A 61 4.38 3.55 -5.30
C GLU A 61 4.29 3.17 -6.77
N VAL A 62 3.08 3.18 -7.33
CA VAL A 62 2.88 3.01 -8.77
C VAL A 62 3.44 4.22 -9.52
N SER A 63 4.55 4.02 -10.22
CA SER A 63 5.24 5.04 -11.02
C SER A 63 4.83 5.04 -12.50
N GLY A 64 4.13 3.99 -12.95
CA GLY A 64 3.62 3.91 -14.32
C GLY A 64 3.10 2.53 -14.70
N PHE A 65 2.83 2.35 -16.00
CA PHE A 65 2.33 1.10 -16.56
C PHE A 65 3.04 0.80 -17.88
N LYS A 66 3.35 -0.46 -18.15
CA LYS A 66 3.98 -0.91 -19.39
C LYS A 66 3.61 -2.35 -19.68
N ASN A 67 3.26 -2.67 -20.94
CA ASN A 67 2.94 -4.04 -21.36
C ASN A 67 1.92 -4.75 -20.45
N ASN A 68 0.89 -4.03 -20.02
CA ASN A 68 -0.14 -4.52 -19.09
C ASN A 68 0.37 -4.89 -17.67
N ASN A 69 1.59 -4.48 -17.33
CA ASN A 69 2.16 -4.54 -15.99
C ASN A 69 2.12 -3.17 -15.32
N VAL A 70 2.05 -3.20 -13.99
CA VAL A 70 2.23 -2.07 -13.09
C VAL A 70 3.72 -1.91 -12.82
N LEU A 71 4.24 -0.69 -12.97
CA LEU A 71 5.59 -0.33 -12.59
C LEU A 71 5.55 0.28 -11.20
N LEU A 72 6.37 -0.26 -10.30
CA LEU A 72 6.42 0.09 -8.90
C LEU A 72 7.81 0.62 -8.55
N MET A 73 7.85 1.71 -7.80
CA MET A 73 9.05 2.31 -7.21
C MET A 73 9.00 2.05 -5.70
N PRO A 74 9.85 1.17 -5.16
CA PRO A 74 9.96 0.97 -3.72
C PRO A 74 10.37 2.27 -3.02
N LEU A 75 9.74 2.54 -1.88
CA LEU A 75 10.00 3.72 -1.04
C LEU A 75 11.05 3.42 0.05
N GLU A 76 11.44 2.15 0.18
CA GLU A 76 12.38 1.61 1.15
C GLU A 76 13.36 0.66 0.45
N GLU A 77 14.23 -0.01 1.22
CA GLU A 77 15.19 -0.97 0.69
C GLU A 77 14.51 -2.17 -0.02
N ILE A 78 14.98 -2.50 -1.22
CA ILE A 78 14.36 -3.51 -2.11
C ILE A 78 14.77 -4.95 -1.84
N ARG A 79 15.59 -5.20 -0.79
CA ARG A 79 16.15 -6.53 -0.52
C ARG A 79 15.03 -7.53 -0.28
N GLY A 80 15.11 -8.66 -0.99
CA GLY A 80 14.15 -9.76 -0.85
C GLY A 80 12.94 -9.68 -1.78
N ILE A 81 12.81 -8.65 -2.61
CA ILE A 81 11.86 -8.65 -3.73
C ILE A 81 12.33 -9.63 -4.79
N ALA A 82 11.44 -10.52 -5.23
CA ALA A 82 11.69 -11.47 -6.30
C ALA A 82 10.40 -11.74 -7.10
N PRO A 83 10.50 -12.27 -8.33
CA PRO A 83 9.35 -12.75 -9.07
C PRO A 83 8.48 -13.70 -8.23
N GLY A 84 7.17 -13.52 -8.30
CA GLY A 84 6.18 -14.25 -7.50
C GLY A 84 5.82 -13.60 -6.17
N CYS A 85 6.57 -12.61 -5.67
CA CYS A 85 6.18 -11.84 -4.48
C CYS A 85 4.79 -11.23 -4.68
N ARG A 86 3.97 -11.29 -3.63
CA ARG A 86 2.58 -10.81 -3.69
C ARG A 86 2.55 -9.30 -3.54
N VAL A 87 1.75 -8.62 -4.36
CA VAL A 87 1.58 -7.17 -4.35
C VAL A 87 0.14 -6.83 -4.01
N ILE A 88 -0.09 -5.89 -3.09
CA ILE A 88 -1.42 -5.47 -2.65
C ILE A 88 -1.50 -3.95 -2.70
N ALA A 89 -2.52 -3.40 -3.39
CA ALA A 89 -2.78 -1.96 -3.37
C ALA A 89 -3.38 -1.59 -2.00
N ARG A 90 -2.83 -0.55 -1.36
CA ARG A 90 -3.43 0.02 -0.16
C ARG A 90 -4.74 0.70 -0.56
N GLN A 91 -5.80 0.47 0.22
CA GLN A 91 -7.10 1.10 -0.02
C GLN A 91 -7.13 2.58 0.40
N GLN A 92 -6.15 3.00 1.19
CA GLN A 92 -6.06 4.34 1.74
C GLN A 92 -5.08 5.16 0.90
N LYS A 93 -5.40 6.44 0.69
CA LYS A 93 -4.43 7.41 0.16
C LYS A 93 -3.22 7.47 1.10
N ALA A 94 -2.05 7.83 0.58
CA ALA A 94 -0.89 8.14 1.43
C ALA A 94 -1.27 9.27 2.39
N VAL A 95 -1.43 8.93 3.67
CA VAL A 95 -1.79 9.86 4.74
C VAL A 95 -0.76 9.77 5.85
N VAL A 96 -0.47 10.92 6.45
CA VAL A 96 0.43 11.02 7.60
C VAL A 96 -0.33 11.64 8.77
N PRO A 97 -0.14 11.16 10.00
CA PRO A 97 -0.77 11.74 11.17
C PRO A 97 -0.24 13.15 11.41
N VAL A 98 -1.13 14.10 11.75
CA VAL A 98 -0.77 15.50 12.03
C VAL A 98 -1.30 15.94 13.39
N GLY A 99 -0.59 16.84 14.06
CA GLY A 99 -1.01 17.43 15.33
C GLY A 99 0.14 18.07 16.12
N PRO A 100 -0.15 18.62 17.33
CA PRO A 100 0.86 19.27 18.16
C PRO A 100 2.07 18.39 18.51
N GLY A 101 1.89 17.07 18.51
CA GLY A 101 2.97 16.11 18.73
C GLY A 101 4.09 16.13 17.69
N LEU A 102 3.89 16.80 16.54
CA LEU A 102 4.93 16.99 15.52
C LEU A 102 5.82 18.21 15.76
N LEU A 103 5.47 19.12 16.68
CA LEU A 103 6.26 20.32 16.94
C LEU A 103 7.64 19.95 17.49
N GLY A 104 8.70 20.47 16.86
CA GLY A 104 10.09 20.16 17.22
C GLY A 104 10.58 18.78 16.80
N ARG A 105 9.79 18.02 16.02
CA ARG A 105 10.21 16.74 15.43
C ARG A 105 10.79 16.96 14.03
N VAL A 106 11.72 16.08 13.66
CA VAL A 106 12.16 15.89 12.27
C VAL A 106 11.55 14.58 11.80
N ILE A 107 10.80 14.63 10.70
CA ILE A 107 10.10 13.49 10.07
C ILE A 107 10.57 13.36 8.63
N ASP A 108 10.37 12.19 8.02
CA ASP A 108 10.71 11.96 6.62
C ASP A 108 9.49 12.19 5.70
N GLY A 109 9.63 11.87 4.41
CA GLY A 109 8.56 12.05 3.42
C GLY A 109 7.37 11.11 3.59
N LEU A 110 7.49 10.08 4.44
CA LEU A 110 6.44 9.12 4.76
C LEU A 110 5.75 9.42 6.10
N GLY A 111 6.17 10.48 6.80
CA GLY A 111 5.61 10.94 8.08
C GLY A 111 6.46 10.59 9.29
#